data_AF-A0A2D7W1S4-F1
#
_entry.id   AF-A0A2D7W1S4-F1
#
_cell.length_a   1.000
_cell.length_b   1.000
_cell.length_c   1.000
_cell.angle_alpha   90.00
_cell.angle_beta   90.00
_cell.angle_gamma   90.00
#
_symmetry.space_group_name_H-M   'P 1'
#
loop_
_entity.id
_entity.type
_entity.pdbx_description
1 polymer ?
#
loop_
_entity_poly.entity_id
_entity_poly.type
_entity_poly.pdbx_seq_one_letter_code
_entity_poly.pdbx_strand_id
1 'polypeptide(L)'
;MLDDTADDDMCGVMVNKVFPINDKWHELPMQALSGIPSVRAGDSVWWHCDLVHGVAPVFDQQGWGNVMYIPAAPWCPRNREYAPIAFDAFATGSSPSDFPAEHYERQWPDRFSVGELNDRGRRGFGLAD
;
A
#
# COMPACT_ATOMS: atom_id res chain seq x y z
N MET A 1 -20.66 -23.58 6.21
CA MET A 1 -20.29 -22.52 7.15
C MET A 1 -20.51 -23.09 8.54
N LEU A 2 -19.75 -22.63 9.55
CA LEU A 2 -20.06 -22.98 10.93
C LEU A 2 -21.32 -22.19 11.36
N ASP A 3 -22.04 -22.67 12.37
CA ASP A 3 -23.34 -22.10 12.80
C ASP A 3 -23.18 -20.81 13.64
N ASP A 4 -21.97 -20.27 13.75
CA ASP A 4 -21.60 -19.12 14.57
C ASP A 4 -21.68 -17.77 13.84
N THR A 5 -21.92 -17.77 12.52
CA THR A 5 -22.11 -16.58 11.67
C THR A 5 -23.49 -16.60 11.01
N ALA A 6 -24.08 -15.42 10.77
CA ALA A 6 -25.29 -15.32 9.94
C ALA A 6 -25.00 -15.70 8.49
N ASP A 7 -26.01 -16.22 7.77
CA ASP A 7 -25.86 -16.71 6.39
C ASP A 7 -25.36 -15.63 5.40
N ASP A 8 -25.59 -14.36 5.71
CA ASP A 8 -25.22 -13.19 4.91
C ASP A 8 -24.06 -12.38 5.50
N ASP A 9 -23.44 -12.83 6.60
CA ASP A 9 -22.28 -12.17 7.22
C ASP A 9 -20.98 -12.91 6.89
N MET A 10 -20.00 -12.16 6.39
CA MET A 10 -18.64 -12.62 6.21
C MET A 10 -17.75 -12.04 7.30
N CYS A 11 -18.08 -12.34 8.56
CA CYS A 11 -17.28 -11.97 9.74
C CYS A 11 -16.94 -10.47 9.83
N GLY A 12 -17.86 -9.59 9.41
CA GLY A 12 -17.68 -8.14 9.43
C GLY A 12 -17.05 -7.51 8.18
N VAL A 13 -16.81 -8.28 7.12
CA VAL A 13 -16.41 -7.72 5.81
C VAL A 13 -17.47 -6.75 5.30
N MET A 14 -17.03 -5.60 4.77
CA MET A 14 -17.89 -4.59 4.16
C MET A 14 -17.38 -4.20 2.78
N VAL A 15 -18.31 -3.86 1.88
CA VAL A 15 -17.99 -3.35 0.54
C VAL A 15 -17.18 -2.06 0.65
N ASN A 16 -16.13 -1.93 -0.17
CA ASN A 16 -15.22 -0.78 -0.19
C ASN A 16 -14.51 -0.49 1.15
N LYS A 17 -14.32 -1.53 1.98
CA LYS A 17 -13.50 -1.49 3.20
C LYS A 17 -12.48 -2.64 3.16
N VAL A 18 -11.38 -2.45 3.87
CA VAL A 18 -10.37 -3.52 4.05
C VAL A 18 -10.99 -4.71 4.78
N PHE A 19 -10.50 -5.92 4.50
CA PHE A 19 -10.89 -7.12 5.23
C PHE A 19 -10.48 -6.98 6.71
N PRO A 20 -11.42 -7.08 7.67
CA PRO A 20 -11.09 -6.92 9.09
C PRO A 20 -10.60 -8.23 9.71
N ILE A 21 -9.57 -8.14 10.55
CA ILE A 21 -9.18 -9.19 11.49
C ILE A 21 -9.45 -8.67 12.90
N ASN A 22 -10.06 -9.50 13.76
CA ASN A 22 -10.53 -9.10 15.08
C ASN A 22 -10.69 -10.31 16.01
N ASP A 23 -10.72 -10.07 17.31
CA ASP A 23 -10.77 -11.14 18.32
C ASP A 23 -12.06 -11.96 18.27
N LYS A 24 -13.18 -11.36 17.87
CA LYS A 24 -14.48 -12.07 17.81
C LYS A 24 -14.45 -13.25 16.84
N TRP A 25 -13.86 -13.05 15.67
CA TRP A 25 -13.89 -14.04 14.58
C TRP A 25 -12.52 -14.69 14.31
N HIS A 26 -11.43 -14.11 14.81
CA HIS A 26 -10.06 -14.47 14.45
C HIS A 26 -9.12 -14.52 15.67
N GLU A 27 -9.60 -15.02 16.80
CA GLU A 27 -8.84 -15.08 18.06
C GLU A 27 -7.44 -15.73 17.88
N LEU A 28 -7.36 -16.86 17.19
CA LEU A 28 -6.08 -17.57 16.99
C LEU A 28 -5.04 -16.73 16.20
N PRO A 29 -5.37 -16.16 15.01
CA PRO A 29 -4.48 -15.20 14.34
C PRO A 29 -4.11 -14.00 15.21
N MET A 30 -5.05 -13.48 16.02
CA MET A 30 -4.78 -12.31 16.88
C MET A 30 -3.71 -12.61 17.95
N GLN A 31 -3.67 -13.84 18.48
CA GLN A 31 -2.62 -14.27 19.40
C GLN A 31 -1.23 -14.37 18.75
N ALA A 32 -1.17 -14.47 17.41
CA ALA A 32 0.08 -14.55 16.66
C ALA A 32 0.64 -13.18 16.22
N LEU A 33 -0.03 -12.07 16.57
CA LEU A 33 0.46 -10.73 16.26
C LEU A 33 1.85 -10.51 16.89
N SER A 34 2.76 -9.98 16.07
CA SER A 34 4.12 -9.69 16.49
C SER A 34 4.57 -8.35 15.92
N GLY A 35 5.34 -7.60 16.71
CA GLY A 35 5.94 -6.36 16.26
C GLY A 35 7.10 -6.61 15.30
N ILE A 36 7.30 -5.69 14.36
CA ILE A 36 8.53 -5.65 13.58
C ILE A 36 9.72 -5.39 14.53
N PRO A 37 10.94 -5.85 14.20
CA PRO A 37 12.13 -5.46 14.95
C PRO A 37 12.36 -3.94 14.87
N SER A 38 13.23 -3.42 15.74
CA SER A 38 13.69 -2.04 15.60
C SER A 38 14.36 -1.82 14.25
N VAL A 39 13.95 -0.76 13.56
CA VAL A 39 14.48 -0.37 12.25
C VAL A 39 15.28 0.92 12.34
N ARG A 40 16.19 1.11 11.39
CA ARG A 40 16.94 2.35 11.16
C ARG A 40 16.54 2.95 9.82
N ALA A 41 16.83 4.23 9.64
CA ALA A 41 16.63 4.88 8.35
C ALA A 41 17.42 4.13 7.26
N GLY A 42 16.72 3.72 6.19
CA GLY A 42 17.27 2.91 5.10
C GLY A 42 16.92 1.42 5.18
N ASP A 43 16.48 0.92 6.33
CA ASP A 43 15.93 -0.44 6.42
C ASP A 43 14.58 -0.53 5.71
N SER A 44 14.26 -1.73 5.21
CA SER A 44 12.97 -2.02 4.56
C SER A 44 12.32 -3.25 5.19
N VAL A 45 11.02 -3.20 5.40
CA VAL A 45 10.21 -4.33 5.87
C VAL A 45 9.28 -4.78 4.76
N TRP A 46 9.16 -6.09 4.58
CA TRP A 46 8.37 -6.70 3.52
C TRP A 46 7.40 -7.73 4.11
N TRP A 47 6.19 -7.78 3.59
CA TRP A 47 5.21 -8.81 3.92
C TRP A 47 4.49 -9.30 2.66
N HIS A 48 4.02 -10.54 2.71
CA HIS A 48 3.20 -11.12 1.65
C HIS A 48 1.86 -10.38 1.53
N CYS A 49 1.26 -10.30 0.34
CA CYS A 49 0.00 -9.57 0.13
C CYS A 49 -1.17 -10.09 0.97
N ASP A 50 -1.09 -11.34 1.42
CA ASP A 50 -2.09 -11.98 2.28
C ASP A 50 -1.71 -11.96 3.78
N LEU A 51 -0.57 -11.37 4.16
CA LEU A 51 -0.18 -11.28 5.56
C LEU A 51 -1.06 -10.25 6.29
N VAL A 52 -1.72 -10.69 7.37
CA VAL A 52 -2.42 -9.81 8.29
C VAL A 52 -1.42 -8.83 8.91
N HIS A 53 -1.70 -7.54 8.82
CA HIS A 53 -0.86 -6.49 9.38
C HIS A 53 -1.71 -5.35 9.94
N GLY A 54 -1.11 -4.59 10.85
CA GLY A 54 -1.71 -3.42 11.48
C GLY A 54 -0.64 -2.55 12.13
N VAL A 55 -1.04 -1.36 12.55
CA VAL A 55 -0.16 -0.41 13.25
C VAL A 55 -0.65 -0.31 14.69
N ALA A 56 0.22 -0.63 15.64
CA ALA A 56 -0.12 -0.52 17.07
C ALA A 56 -0.38 0.95 17.45
N PRO A 57 -1.32 1.22 18.36
CA PRO A 57 -1.51 2.57 18.90
C PRO A 57 -0.27 2.99 19.69
N VAL A 58 0.02 4.29 19.71
CA VAL A 58 1.14 4.87 20.46
C VAL A 58 0.68 6.06 21.28
N PHE A 59 1.19 6.15 22.50
CA PHE A 59 1.09 7.33 23.35
C PHE A 59 2.51 7.81 23.64
N ASP A 60 2.74 9.12 23.57
CA ASP A 60 4.06 9.73 23.79
C ASP A 60 5.17 9.12 22.91
N GLN A 61 4.95 9.09 21.59
CA GLN A 61 5.89 8.51 20.63
C GLN A 61 7.29 9.11 20.77
N GLN A 62 8.29 8.24 20.85
CA GLN A 62 9.69 8.63 20.89
C GLN A 62 10.29 8.57 19.49
N GLY A 63 10.84 9.69 19.01
CA GLY A 63 11.40 9.81 17.67
C GLY A 63 10.35 9.85 16.55
N TRP A 64 10.78 9.55 15.33
CA TRP A 64 9.98 9.66 14.11
C TRP A 64 9.51 8.30 13.61
N GLY A 65 8.26 8.24 13.13
CA GLY A 65 7.66 7.07 12.48
C GLY A 65 7.47 7.28 10.98
N ASN A 66 8.49 7.80 10.29
CA ASN A 66 8.40 8.16 8.88
C ASN A 66 8.72 6.95 7.98
N VAL A 67 7.85 6.67 7.01
CA VAL A 67 8.03 5.57 6.04
C VAL A 67 7.62 6.02 4.63
N MET A 68 8.15 5.34 3.62
CA MET A 68 7.67 5.43 2.24
C MET A 68 7.12 4.06 1.81
N TYR A 69 5.91 4.04 1.25
CA TYR A 69 5.28 2.81 0.76
C TYR A 69 5.78 2.49 -0.66
N ILE A 70 6.53 1.41 -0.79
CA ILE A 70 7.07 0.94 -2.08
C ILE A 70 6.81 -0.58 -2.19
N PRO A 71 5.78 -1.03 -2.90
CA PRO A 71 5.46 -2.45 -3.02
C PRO A 71 6.36 -3.14 -4.07
N ALA A 72 6.40 -4.47 -4.00
CA ALA A 72 6.87 -5.30 -5.10
C ALA A 72 5.70 -5.69 -6.01
N ALA A 73 5.56 -5.00 -7.15
CA ALA A 73 4.54 -5.27 -8.16
C ALA A 73 5.20 -5.87 -9.42
N PRO A 74 5.18 -7.20 -9.63
CA PRO A 74 5.88 -7.83 -10.75
C PRO A 74 5.25 -7.46 -12.08
N TRP A 75 6.04 -7.48 -13.16
CA TRP A 75 5.52 -7.24 -14.50
C TRP A 75 4.59 -8.38 -14.94
N CYS A 76 3.33 -8.04 -15.20
CA CYS A 76 2.30 -8.97 -15.64
C CYS A 76 1.24 -8.21 -16.46
N PRO A 77 0.33 -8.89 -17.18
CA PRO A 77 -0.70 -8.22 -17.98
C PRO A 77 -1.48 -7.15 -17.21
N ARG A 78 -1.94 -7.47 -15.99
CA ARG A 78 -2.69 -6.52 -15.14
C ARG A 78 -1.87 -5.28 -14.76
N ASN A 79 -0.63 -5.46 -14.31
CA ASN A 79 0.21 -4.33 -13.90
C ASN A 79 0.67 -3.50 -15.10
N ARG A 80 0.84 -4.13 -16.27
CA ARG A 80 1.13 -3.46 -17.53
C ARG A 80 -0.02 -2.55 -17.98
N GLU A 81 -1.27 -2.93 -17.73
CA GLU A 81 -2.44 -2.07 -18.00
C GLU A 81 -2.45 -0.83 -17.10
N TYR A 82 -2.00 -0.97 -15.84
CA TYR A 82 -1.94 0.16 -14.91
C TYR A 82 -0.75 1.10 -15.15
N ALA A 83 0.39 0.59 -15.62
CA ALA A 83 1.60 1.36 -15.85
C ALA A 83 1.40 2.69 -16.62
N PRO A 84 0.69 2.75 -17.76
CA PRO A 84 0.45 4.01 -18.46
C PRO A 84 -0.46 4.97 -17.67
N ILE A 85 -1.40 4.46 -16.86
CA ILE A 85 -2.28 5.29 -16.01
C ILE A 85 -1.45 5.95 -14.90
N ALA A 86 -0.59 5.16 -14.23
CA ALA A 86 0.33 5.67 -13.23
C ALA A 86 1.33 6.68 -13.84
N PHE A 87 1.79 6.43 -15.07
CA PHE A 87 2.69 7.35 -15.77
C PHE A 87 2.05 8.70 -16.07
N ASP A 88 0.79 8.74 -16.53
CA ASP A 88 0.07 9.99 -16.79
C ASP A 88 -0.11 10.82 -15.50
N ALA A 89 -0.49 10.15 -14.40
CA ALA A 89 -0.57 10.77 -13.08
C ALA A 89 0.78 11.37 -12.65
N PHE A 90 1.86 10.60 -12.79
CA PHE A 90 3.23 11.05 -12.52
C PHE A 90 3.64 12.26 -13.37
N ALA A 91 3.43 12.19 -14.70
CA ALA A 91 3.83 13.24 -15.63
C ALA A 91 3.10 14.56 -15.35
N THR A 92 1.81 14.48 -14.99
CA THR A 92 0.98 15.65 -14.70
C THR A 92 1.09 16.14 -13.25
N GLY A 93 1.63 15.33 -12.34
CA GLY A 93 1.60 15.60 -10.89
C GLY A 93 0.21 15.41 -10.27
N SER A 94 -0.65 14.64 -10.92
CA SER A 94 -1.96 14.27 -10.40
C SER A 94 -1.82 13.12 -9.40
N SER A 95 -2.63 13.08 -8.36
CA SER A 95 -2.84 11.86 -7.56
C SER A 95 -3.09 10.65 -8.47
N PRO A 96 -2.39 9.51 -8.26
CA PRO A 96 -2.69 8.27 -8.98
C PRO A 96 -4.14 7.83 -8.77
N SER A 97 -4.73 7.14 -9.75
CA SER A 97 -6.18 6.84 -9.79
C SER A 97 -6.69 5.96 -8.64
N ASP A 98 -5.78 5.27 -7.94
CA ASP A 98 -6.10 4.36 -6.85
C ASP A 98 -6.19 5.10 -5.50
N PHE A 99 -5.93 6.42 -5.52
CA PHE A 99 -6.02 7.33 -4.38
C PHE A 99 -7.09 8.40 -4.63
N PRO A 100 -7.58 9.08 -3.58
CA PRO A 100 -8.40 10.27 -3.72
C PRO A 100 -7.75 11.33 -4.63
N ALA A 101 -8.57 11.96 -5.47
CA ALA A 101 -8.14 12.92 -6.50
C ALA A 101 -7.84 14.32 -5.91
N GLU A 102 -6.84 14.40 -5.03
CA GLU A 102 -6.46 15.65 -4.35
C GLU A 102 -5.57 16.55 -5.21
N HIS A 103 -4.67 15.96 -6.00
CA HIS A 103 -3.85 16.63 -7.02
C HIS A 103 -2.98 17.81 -6.54
N TYR A 104 -2.57 17.82 -5.27
CA TYR A 104 -1.81 18.92 -4.67
C TYR A 104 -0.53 19.27 -5.44
N GLU A 105 0.18 18.27 -5.93
CA GLU A 105 1.55 18.41 -6.46
C GLU A 105 1.61 18.90 -7.92
N ARG A 106 0.47 19.14 -8.58
CA ARG A 106 0.43 19.59 -9.98
C ARG A 106 1.23 20.87 -10.21
N GLN A 107 1.22 21.78 -9.25
CA GLN A 107 1.84 23.10 -9.34
C GLN A 107 3.07 23.27 -8.43
N TRP A 108 3.48 22.22 -7.72
CA TRP A 108 4.62 22.34 -6.81
C TRP A 108 5.91 22.49 -7.61
N PRO A 109 6.80 23.43 -7.23
CA PRO A 109 8.14 23.50 -7.79
C PRO A 109 8.94 22.26 -7.35
N ASP A 110 10.01 21.95 -8.08
CA ASP A 110 11.00 20.91 -7.74
C ASP A 110 10.41 19.48 -7.58
N ARG A 111 9.26 19.19 -8.20
CA ARG A 111 8.72 17.83 -8.29
C ARG A 111 9.59 16.97 -9.21
N PHE A 112 9.86 15.73 -8.81
CA PHE A 112 10.52 14.74 -9.66
C PHE A 112 9.78 14.63 -11.01
N SER A 113 10.52 14.82 -12.09
CA SER A 113 9.98 15.00 -13.44
C SER A 113 10.28 13.81 -14.36
N VAL A 114 9.55 13.73 -15.47
CA VAL A 114 9.78 12.70 -16.51
C VAL A 114 11.23 12.71 -17.02
N GLY A 115 11.87 13.89 -17.04
CA GLY A 115 13.26 14.04 -17.46
C GLY A 115 14.28 13.36 -16.52
N GLU A 116 13.91 13.14 -15.26
CA GLU A 116 14.78 12.57 -14.23
C GLU A 116 14.63 11.04 -14.11
N LEU A 117 13.73 10.42 -14.88
CA LEU A 117 13.61 8.98 -14.93
C LEU A 117 14.87 8.32 -15.51
N ASN A 118 15.50 7.48 -14.69
CA ASN A 118 16.50 6.53 -15.13
C ASN A 118 15.88 5.35 -15.91
N ASP A 119 16.72 4.47 -16.45
CA ASP A 119 16.28 3.33 -17.27
C ASP A 119 15.39 2.33 -16.52
N ARG A 120 15.54 2.20 -15.20
CA ARG A 120 14.67 1.33 -14.40
C ARG A 120 13.28 1.95 -14.23
N GLY A 121 13.20 3.25 -13.96
CA GLY A 121 11.93 3.97 -13.87
C GLY A 121 11.17 3.96 -15.20
N ARG A 122 11.87 4.14 -16.32
CA ARG A 122 11.29 4.05 -17.67
C ARG A 122 10.68 2.67 -17.94
N ARG A 123 11.42 1.59 -17.63
CA ARG A 123 10.89 0.21 -17.72
C ARG A 123 9.72 -0.04 -16.77
N GLY A 124 9.77 0.51 -15.56
CA GLY A 124 8.66 0.41 -14.59
C GLY A 124 7.35 0.99 -15.10
N PHE A 125 7.41 2.06 -15.90
CA PHE A 125 6.25 2.65 -16.58
C PHE A 125 5.94 2.03 -17.96
N GLY A 126 6.69 1.02 -18.41
CA GLY A 126 6.51 0.41 -19.73
C GLY A 126 6.90 1.33 -20.90
N LEU A 127 7.75 2.33 -20.67
CA LEU A 127 8.25 3.26 -21.68
C LEU A 127 9.48 2.74 -22.44
N ALA A 128 10.07 1.66 -21.95
CA ALA A 128 11.24 0.99 -22.50
C ALA A 128 11.14 -0.51 -22.22
N ASP A 129 11.84 -1.31 -23.04
CA ASP A 129 11.98 -2.76 -22.88
C ASP A 129 12.92 -3.13 -21.72
#